data_AF-A0A973IT98-F1
#
_entry.id   AF-A0A973IT98-F1
#
_cell.length_a   1.000
_cell.length_b   1.000
_cell.length_c   1.000
_cell.angle_alpha   90.00
_cell.angle_beta   90.00
_cell.angle_gamma   90.00
#
_symmetry.space_group_name_H-M   'P 1'
#
loop_
_entity.id
_entity.type
_entity.pdbx_description
1 polymer ?
#
loop_
_entity_poly.entity_id
_entity_poly.type
_entity_poly.pdbx_seq_one_letter_code
_entity_poly.pdbx_strand_id
1 'polypeptide(L)' 'MMTATGIIKQGLKQFFLLLCFLSVADANAQEPPPRPIRIDLVQNLSFGAFYQGPSGGSITIDPTGTRSSTGDVIPI' A
#
# COMPACT_ATOMS: atom_id res chain seq x y z
N MET A 1 48.44 19.29 38.72
CA MET A 1 47.86 18.06 39.30
C MET A 1 46.44 18.39 39.73
N MET A 2 45.43 17.80 39.08
CA MET A 2 44.02 18.12 39.31
C MET A 2 43.50 17.32 40.51
N THR A 3 42.74 17.94 41.42
CA THR A 3 42.22 17.27 42.62
C THR A 3 41.17 16.22 42.24
N ALA A 4 41.04 15.14 43.02
CA ALA A 4 40.09 14.06 42.75
C ALA A 4 38.65 14.57 42.53
N THR A 5 38.26 15.61 43.26
CA THR A 5 36.97 16.30 43.12
C THR A 5 36.80 16.99 41.76
N GLY A 6 37.88 17.50 41.17
CA GLY A 6 37.87 18.12 39.84
C GLY A 6 37.64 17.10 38.72
N ILE A 7 38.22 15.91 38.84
CA ILE A 7 38.05 14.82 37.87
C ILE A 7 36.58 14.37 37.81
N ILE A 8 35.95 14.19 38.97
CA ILE A 8 34.54 13.78 39.06
C ILE A 8 33.60 14.82 38.43
N LYS A 9 33.84 16.12 38.70
CA LYS A 9 33.04 17.21 38.12
C LYS A 9 33.19 17.29 36.60
N GLN A 10 34.39 17.06 36.07
CA GLN A 10 34.62 17.03 34.63
C GLN A 10 33.91 15.85 33.96
N GLY A 11 33.95 14.66 34.57
CA GLY A 11 33.22 13.48 34.09
C GLY A 11 31.71 13.71 34.07
N LEU A 12 31.14 14.31 35.13
CA LEU A 12 29.71 14.62 35.19
C LEU A 12 29.29 15.60 34.09
N LYS A 13 30.11 16.63 33.82
CA LYS A 13 29.84 17.61 32.76
C LYS A 13 29.87 16.96 31.36
N GLN A 14 30.82 16.06 31.12
CA GLN A 14 30.91 15.31 29.86
C GLN A 14 29.74 14.35 29.68
N PHE A 15 29.34 13.66 30.75
CA PHE A 15 28.18 12.78 30.74
C PHE A 15 26.88 13.54 30.45
N PHE A 16 26.71 14.71 31.06
CA PHE A 16 25.55 15.57 30.80
C PHE A 16 25.52 16.06 29.35
N LEU A 17 26.66 16.48 28.80
CA LEU A 17 26.79 16.87 27.38
C LEU A 17 26.43 15.72 26.42
N LEU A 18 26.85 14.49 26.73
CA LEU A 18 26.51 13.30 25.96
C LEU A 18 24.99 13.04 25.96
N LEU A 19 24.35 13.17 27.13
CA LEU A 19 22.90 13.04 27.28
C LEU A 19 22.13 14.09 26.47
N CYS A 20 22.57 15.35 26.50
CA CYS A 20 21.99 16.40 25.68
C CYS A 20 22.13 16.08 24.18
N PHE A 21 23.27 15.57 23.74
CA PHE A 21 23.47 15.21 22.33
C PHE A 21 22.54 14.07 21.88
N LEU A 22 22.36 13.05 22.73
CA LEU A 22 21.46 11.93 22.46
C LEU A 22 19.97 12.36 22.43
N SER A 23 19.60 13.41 23.18
CA SER A 23 18.21 13.89 23.23
C SER A 23 17.72 14.59 21.96
N VAL A 24 18.64 14.99 21.06
CA VAL A 24 18.31 15.69 19.80
C VAL A 24 18.26 14.70 18.61
N ALA A 25 18.61 13.43 18.82
CA ALA A 25 18.61 12.45 17.75
C ALA A 25 17.18 11.94 17.47
N ASP A 26 16.74 12.06 16.21
CA ASP A 26 15.46 11.49 15.77
C ASP A 26 15.53 9.95 15.77
N ALA A 27 14.65 9.32 16.56
CA ALA A 27 14.51 7.87 16.62
C ALA A 27 13.67 7.35 15.44
N ASN A 28 14.31 6.85 14.39
CA ASN A 28 13.66 6.35 13.17
C ASN A 28 13.54 4.82 13.16
N ALA A 29 12.73 4.26 14.06
CA ALA A 29 12.51 2.81 14.17
C ALA A 29 11.05 2.37 13.90
N GLN A 30 10.17 3.31 13.56
CA GLN A 30 8.75 3.01 13.31
C GLN A 30 8.58 2.50 11.88
N GLU A 31 7.81 1.42 11.71
CA GLU A 31 7.43 0.96 10.38
C GLU A 31 6.60 2.04 9.67
N PRO A 32 6.76 2.20 8.33
CA PRO A 32 5.89 3.07 7.56
C PRO A 32 4.42 2.72 7.82
N PRO A 33 3.52 3.70 7.89
CA PRO A 33 2.10 3.43 8.12
C PRO A 33 1.57 2.47 7.02
N PRO A 34 0.61 1.57 7.37
CA PRO A 34 -0.02 0.71 6.38
C PRO A 34 -0.57 1.53 5.22
N ARG A 35 -0.16 1.20 3.98
CA ARG A 35 -0.65 1.89 2.79
C ARG A 35 -2.09 1.44 2.50
N PRO A 36 -3.02 2.37 2.22
CA PRO A 36 -4.38 2.00 1.84
C PRO A 36 -4.40 1.13 0.58
N ILE A 37 -5.27 0.12 0.55
CA ILE A 37 -5.53 -0.66 -0.66
C ILE A 37 -6.26 0.26 -1.64
N ARG A 38 -5.73 0.39 -2.86
CA ARG A 38 -6.39 1.07 -3.97
C ARG A 38 -6.91 0.04 -4.95
N ILE A 39 -8.19 0.13 -5.27
CA ILE A 39 -8.84 -0.69 -6.30
C ILE A 39 -9.14 0.24 -7.47
N ASP A 40 -8.53 -0.06 -8.62
CA ASP A 40 -8.79 0.65 -9.86
C ASP A 40 -9.61 -0.23 -10.79
N LEU A 41 -10.75 0.30 -11.25
CA LEU A 41 -11.52 -0.34 -12.29
C LEU A 41 -10.81 -0.13 -13.63
N VAL A 42 -10.12 -1.17 -14.11
CA VAL A 42 -9.43 -1.12 -15.42
C VAL A 42 -10.44 -1.12 -16.57
N GLN A 43 -11.53 -1.87 -16.42
CA GLN A 43 -12.60 -1.94 -17.41
C GLN A 43 -13.93 -2.32 -16.76
N ASN A 44 -15.02 -1.80 -17.31
CA ASN A 44 -16.35 -2.19 -16.93
C ASN A 44 -16.89 -3.21 -17.96
N LEU A 45 -16.93 -4.49 -17.59
CA LEU A 45 -17.52 -5.52 -18.44
C LEU A 45 -19.03 -5.55 -18.25
N SER A 46 -19.78 -5.49 -19.34
CA SER A 46 -21.23 -5.61 -19.35
C SER A 46 -21.69 -6.46 -20.52
N PHE A 47 -22.62 -7.38 -20.23
CA PHE A 47 -23.27 -8.23 -21.23
C PHE A 47 -24.14 -7.43 -22.20
N GLY A 48 -24.56 -6.23 -21.83
CA GLY A 48 -25.46 -5.42 -22.66
C GLY A 48 -26.81 -6.10 -22.86
N ALA A 49 -27.46 -5.81 -23.99
CA ALA A 49 -28.71 -6.42 -24.37
C ALA A 49 -28.47 -7.55 -25.39
N PHE A 50 -29.33 -8.56 -25.36
CA PHE A 50 -29.28 -9.69 -26.28
C PHE A 50 -30.67 -10.29 -26.44
N TYR A 51 -30.89 -10.96 -27.57
CA TYR A 51 -32.05 -11.81 -27.81
C TYR A 51 -31.64 -13.27 -27.77
N GLN A 52 -32.55 -14.13 -27.28
CA GLN A 52 -32.38 -15.58 -27.29
C GLN A 52 -33.44 -16.23 -28.17
N GLY A 53 -33.01 -17.14 -29.04
CA GLY A 53 -33.88 -18.02 -29.81
C GLY A 53 -34.23 -19.31 -29.06
N PRO A 54 -34.93 -20.24 -29.72
CA PRO A 54 -35.49 -21.45 -29.10
C PRO A 54 -34.46 -22.39 -28.48
N SER A 55 -33.24 -22.47 -29.04
CA SER A 55 -32.20 -23.39 -28.55
C SER A 55 -31.32 -22.78 -27.45
N GLY A 56 -31.44 -21.48 -27.18
CA GLY A 56 -30.56 -20.75 -26.25
C GLY A 56 -29.09 -20.76 -26.67
N GLY A 57 -28.20 -20.49 -25.71
CA GLY A 57 -26.77 -20.34 -25.97
C GLY A 57 -26.04 -19.63 -24.83
N SER A 58 -24.83 -19.14 -25.09
CA SER A 58 -24.04 -18.40 -24.10
C SER A 58 -23.45 -17.14 -24.71
N ILE A 59 -23.36 -16.07 -23.92
CA ILE A 59 -22.53 -14.89 -24.22
C ILE A 59 -21.33 -14.94 -23.30
N THR A 60 -20.14 -14.92 -23.89
CA THR A 60 -18.87 -14.82 -23.16
C THR A 60 -18.26 -13.46 -23.43
N ILE A 61 -17.76 -12.81 -22.38
CA ILE A 61 -16.98 -11.58 -22.48
C ILE A 61 -15.62 -11.85 -21.88
N ASP A 62 -14.58 -11.65 -22.68
CA ASP A 62 -13.22 -11.82 -22.20
C ASP A 62 -12.73 -10.58 -21.42
N PRO A 63 -11.59 -10.68 -20.72
CA PRO A 63 -10.98 -9.53 -20.06
C PRO A 63 -10.47 -8.43 -20.99
N THR A 64 -10.67 -8.51 -22.31
CA THR A 64 -10.42 -7.41 -23.25
C THR A 64 -11.71 -6.70 -23.68
N GLY A 65 -12.86 -7.19 -23.20
CA GLY A 65 -14.18 -6.71 -23.59
C GLY A 65 -14.72 -7.34 -24.87
N THR A 66 -13.98 -8.26 -25.49
CA THR A 66 -14.43 -8.96 -26.70
C THR A 66 -15.56 -9.91 -26.36
N ARG A 67 -16.63 -9.86 -27.15
CA ARG A 67 -17.82 -10.68 -26.97
C ARG A 67 -17.83 -11.83 -27.97
N SER A 68 -18.22 -13.01 -27.52
CA SER A 68 -18.57 -14.13 -28.37
C SER A 68 -19.90 -14.74 -27.93
N SER A 69 -20.65 -15.28 -28.87
CA SER A 69 -21.89 -15.99 -28.58
C SER A 69 -21.95 -17.35 -29.24
N THR A 70 -22.73 -18.26 -28.64
CA THR A 70 -23.01 -19.59 -29.15
C THR A 70 -24.52 -19.80 -29.30
N GLY A 71 -24.91 -20.79 -30.10
CA GLY A 71 -26.31 -21.16 -30.30
C GLY A 71 -27.13 -20.02 -30.90
N ASP A 72 -28.35 -19.86 -30.40
CA ASP A 72 -29.33 -18.91 -30.92
C ASP A 72 -29.36 -17.61 -30.10
N VAL A 73 -28.24 -17.24 -29.46
CA VAL A 73 -28.13 -15.98 -28.70
C VAL A 73 -27.42 -14.92 -29.54
N ILE A 74 -28.11 -13.80 -29.77
CA ILE A 74 -27.65 -12.70 -30.61
C ILE A 74 -27.50 -11.43 -29.76
N PRO A 75 -26.28 -10.91 -29.56
CA PRO A 75 -26.06 -9.62 -28.91
C PRO A 75 -26.56 -8.47 -29.78
N ILE A 76 -27.05 -7.40 -29.14
CA ILE A 76 -27.57 -6.17 -29.78
C ILE A 76 -26.60 -5.01 -29.57
#